data_AF-A0A967H1I0-F1
#
_entry.id   AF-A0A967H1I0-F1
#
_cell.length_a   1.000
_cell.length_b   1.000
_cell.length_c   1.000
_cell.angle_alpha   90.00
_cell.angle_beta   90.00
_cell.angle_gamma   90.00
#
_symmetry.space_group_name_H-M   'P 1'
#
loop_
_entity.id
_entity.type
_entity.pdbx_description
1 polymer ?
#
loop_
_entity_poly.entity_id
_entity_poly.type
_entity_poly.pdbx_seq_one_letter_code
_entity_poly.pdbx_strand_id
1 'polypeptide(L)'
;MFVHETDPTSSDSDGDRLSDELEVTRLGTDPTTDDSDGDGVKDGDEDLDRDGFSVLEELDILLTDPVDSQSAFVPRVRISGSTHTLGFPTISGRTYR
;
A
#
# COMPACT_ATOMS: atom_id res chain seq x y z
N MET A 1 -0.15 -18.01 -12.90
CA MET A 1 -0.30 -18.41 -11.49
C MET A 1 0.49 -17.39 -10.69
N PHE A 2 -0.17 -16.32 -10.25
CA PHE A 2 0.44 -15.35 -9.37
C PHE A 2 0.19 -15.86 -7.96
N VAL A 3 1.26 -16.23 -7.28
CA VAL A 3 1.23 -16.70 -5.91
C VAL A 3 1.16 -15.41 -5.10
N HIS A 4 -0.02 -15.06 -4.58
CA HIS A 4 -0.04 -14.12 -3.48
C HIS A 4 0.62 -14.85 -2.31
N GLU A 5 1.62 -14.23 -1.70
CA GLU A 5 2.23 -14.66 -0.44
C GLU A 5 1.21 -14.46 0.71
N THR A 6 -0.03 -14.92 0.56
CA THR A 6 -1.00 -14.92 1.64
C THR A 6 -0.57 -16.01 2.60
N ASP A 7 -0.05 -15.62 3.75
CA ASP A 7 0.06 -16.52 4.88
C ASP A 7 -1.36 -17.03 5.19
N PRO A 8 -1.65 -18.33 5.02
CA PRO A 8 -2.98 -18.89 5.29
C PRO A 8 -3.35 -18.86 6.79
N THR A 9 -2.49 -18.31 7.65
CA THR A 9 -2.72 -18.16 9.09
C THR A 9 -3.11 -16.73 9.51
N SER A 10 -3.01 -15.73 8.64
CA SER A 10 -3.54 -14.39 8.93
C SER A 10 -5.02 -14.35 8.58
N SER A 11 -5.88 -14.39 9.60
CA SER A 11 -7.32 -14.27 9.41
C SER A 11 -7.65 -12.84 8.95
N ASP A 12 -8.74 -12.70 8.19
CA ASP A 12 -9.33 -11.42 7.76
C ASP A 12 -10.76 -11.46 8.31
N SER A 13 -10.91 -10.91 9.52
CA SER A 13 -12.08 -11.15 10.37
C SER A 13 -13.30 -10.32 9.95
N ASP A 14 -13.12 -9.16 9.34
CA ASP A 14 -14.18 -8.27 8.85
C ASP A 14 -14.34 -8.25 7.31
N GLY A 15 -13.39 -8.85 6.57
CA GLY A 15 -13.49 -9.04 5.14
C GLY A 15 -13.15 -7.80 4.33
N ASP A 16 -12.31 -6.92 4.86
CA ASP A 16 -11.84 -5.71 4.18
C ASP A 16 -10.58 -5.94 3.31
N ARG A 17 -10.06 -7.18 3.33
CA ARG A 17 -8.85 -7.67 2.62
C ARG A 17 -7.53 -7.27 3.28
N LEU A 18 -7.55 -6.68 4.46
CA LEU A 18 -6.42 -6.65 5.37
C LEU A 18 -6.42 -7.94 6.18
N SER A 19 -5.39 -8.13 6.99
CA SER A 19 -5.31 -9.32 7.83
C SER A 19 -5.18 -8.87 9.27
N ASP A 20 -5.84 -9.56 10.20
CA ASP A 20 -5.97 -9.15 11.59
C ASP A 20 -4.61 -8.81 12.23
N GLU A 21 -3.54 -9.56 11.89
CA GLU A 21 -2.19 -9.27 12.39
C GLU A 21 -1.66 -7.93 11.86
N LEU A 22 -1.83 -7.66 10.56
CA LEU A 22 -1.36 -6.44 9.91
C LEU A 22 -2.08 -5.21 10.49
N GLU A 23 -3.39 -5.31 10.63
CA GLU A 23 -4.25 -4.28 11.20
C GLU A 23 -3.78 -3.89 12.60
N VAL A 24 -3.59 -4.87 13.48
CA VAL A 24 -3.19 -4.61 14.87
C VAL A 24 -1.72 -4.18 14.99
N THR A 25 -0.81 -4.74 14.19
CA THR A 25 0.64 -4.54 14.38
C THR A 25 1.20 -3.34 13.61
N ARG A 26 0.58 -2.93 12.50
CA ARG A 26 1.14 -1.93 11.59
C ARG A 26 0.19 -0.77 11.31
N LEU A 27 -1.10 -1.04 11.04
CA LEU A 27 -2.04 -0.03 10.57
C LEU A 27 -2.76 0.69 11.73
N GLY A 28 -2.97 0.00 12.85
CA GLY A 28 -3.69 0.52 14.00
C GLY A 28 -5.21 0.52 13.83
N THR A 29 -5.73 -0.30 12.91
CA THR A 29 -7.16 -0.53 12.65
C THR A 29 -7.70 -1.66 13.55
N ASP A 30 -9.01 -1.73 13.69
CA ASP A 30 -9.74 -2.74 14.46
C ASP A 30 -10.14 -3.90 13.54
N PRO A 31 -9.60 -5.11 13.74
CA PRO A 31 -9.79 -6.25 12.83
C PRO A 31 -11.21 -6.84 12.83
N THR A 32 -12.16 -6.17 13.48
CA THR A 32 -13.55 -6.63 13.56
C THR A 32 -14.53 -5.67 12.89
N THR A 33 -14.02 -4.62 12.25
CA THR A 33 -14.81 -3.60 11.56
C THR A 33 -14.09 -3.18 10.30
N ASP A 34 -14.79 -3.24 9.16
CA ASP A 34 -14.21 -2.91 7.88
C ASP A 34 -13.97 -1.40 7.67
N ASP A 35 -14.34 -0.58 8.64
CA ASP A 35 -14.22 0.89 8.71
C ASP A 35 -13.99 1.26 10.20
N SER A 36 -12.73 1.38 10.60
CA SER A 36 -12.30 1.54 12.00
C SER A 36 -12.58 2.93 12.56
N ASP A 37 -12.53 3.96 11.72
CA ASP A 37 -12.71 5.35 12.13
C ASP A 37 -14.13 5.89 11.87
N GLY A 38 -14.94 5.14 11.12
CA GLY A 38 -16.35 5.38 10.87
C GLY A 38 -16.59 6.50 9.85
N ASP A 39 -15.62 6.80 8.99
CA ASP A 39 -15.73 7.86 7.99
C ASP A 39 -16.45 7.43 6.70
N GLY A 40 -16.72 6.13 6.58
CA GLY A 40 -17.40 5.51 5.44
C GLY A 40 -16.45 5.02 4.33
N VAL A 41 -15.14 5.03 4.55
CA VAL A 41 -14.11 4.39 3.74
C VAL A 41 -13.66 3.12 4.46
N LYS A 42 -13.38 2.06 3.70
CA LYS A 42 -12.87 0.82 4.31
C LYS A 42 -11.41 0.99 4.70
N ASP A 43 -10.97 0.34 5.77
CA ASP A 43 -9.59 0.42 6.26
C ASP A 43 -8.56 0.07 5.14
N GLY A 44 -8.82 -0.99 4.36
CA GLY A 44 -8.00 -1.31 3.18
C GLY A 44 -8.00 -0.26 2.05
N ASP A 45 -9.05 0.56 1.94
CA ASP A 45 -9.18 1.62 0.95
C ASP A 45 -8.71 3.01 1.48
N GLU A 46 -8.27 3.10 2.75
CA GLU A 46 -7.77 4.33 3.35
C GLU A 46 -6.38 4.74 2.82
N ASP A 47 -6.08 6.04 2.88
CA ASP A 47 -4.76 6.63 2.62
C ASP A 47 -4.20 7.18 3.94
N LEU A 48 -3.52 6.30 4.69
CA LEU A 48 -3.09 6.56 6.07
C LEU A 48 -2.01 7.64 6.16
N ASP A 49 -1.08 7.67 5.21
CA ASP A 49 0.06 8.58 5.20
C ASP A 49 -0.12 9.82 4.30
N ARG A 50 -1.19 9.85 3.50
CA ARG A 50 -1.64 10.94 2.63
C ARG A 50 -0.73 11.18 1.43
N ASP A 51 -0.14 10.13 0.88
CA ASP A 51 0.67 10.18 -0.34
C ASP A 51 -0.16 10.00 -1.63
N GLY A 52 -1.44 9.66 -1.50
CA GLY A 52 -2.40 9.51 -2.59
C GLY A 52 -2.61 8.07 -3.06
N PHE A 53 -2.12 7.07 -2.32
CA PHE A 53 -2.38 5.66 -2.56
C PHE A 53 -3.11 5.02 -1.37
N SER A 54 -3.99 4.07 -1.65
CA SER A 54 -4.68 3.31 -0.60
C SER A 54 -3.78 2.22 0.01
N VAL A 55 -4.06 1.81 1.25
CA VAL A 55 -3.34 0.72 1.93
C VAL A 55 -3.25 -0.53 1.03
N LEU A 56 -4.35 -0.93 0.40
CA LEU A 56 -4.35 -2.08 -0.52
C LEU A 56 -3.51 -1.85 -1.77
N GLU A 57 -3.50 -0.65 -2.35
CA GLU A 57 -2.62 -0.35 -3.49
C GLU A 57 -1.14 -0.41 -3.10
N GLU A 58 -0.81 0.09 -1.91
CA GLU A 58 0.54 0.06 -1.38
C GLU A 58 1.04 -1.35 -1.10
N LEU A 59 0.19 -2.22 -0.56
CA LEU A 59 0.54 -3.62 -0.25
C LEU A 59 0.49 -4.54 -1.46
N ASP A 60 -0.51 -4.42 -2.34
CA ASP A 60 -0.68 -5.34 -3.48
C ASP A 60 0.11 -4.91 -4.72
N ILE A 61 0.17 -3.60 -4.99
CA ILE A 61 0.59 -3.07 -6.29
C ILE A 61 1.91 -2.33 -6.19
N LEU A 62 2.12 -1.49 -5.19
CA LEU A 62 3.29 -0.62 -5.12
C LEU A 62 4.43 -1.27 -4.31
N LEU A 63 4.10 -2.12 -3.34
CA LEU A 63 5.01 -2.64 -2.31
C LEU A 63 5.72 -1.51 -1.56
N THR A 64 4.93 -0.54 -1.10
CA THR A 64 5.34 0.60 -0.29
C THR A 64 4.83 0.45 1.15
N ASP A 65 5.36 1.23 2.09
CA ASP A 65 4.94 1.17 3.49
C ASP A 65 3.78 2.16 3.72
N PRO A 66 2.56 1.68 4.01
CA PRO A 66 1.36 2.52 4.04
C PRO A 66 1.30 3.51 5.19
N VAL A 67 2.26 3.45 6.10
CA VAL A 67 2.38 4.41 7.21
C VAL A 67 3.61 5.31 7.08
N ASP A 68 4.31 5.29 5.94
CA ASP A 68 5.47 6.14 5.66
C ASP A 68 5.33 6.86 4.31
N SER A 69 4.89 8.11 4.38
CA SER A 69 4.74 9.01 3.21
C SER A 69 6.01 9.19 2.35
N GLN A 70 7.19 8.81 2.86
CA GLN A 70 8.44 8.83 2.09
C GLN A 70 8.65 7.56 1.27
N SER A 71 7.88 6.51 1.55
CA SER A 71 7.82 5.26 0.80
C SER A 71 7.00 5.38 -0.49
N ALA A 72 6.44 6.55 -0.82
CA ALA A 72 5.62 6.77 -2.00
C ALA A 72 6.27 6.36 -3.35
N PHE A 73 5.52 5.71 -4.23
CA PHE A 73 5.94 5.45 -5.61
C PHE A 73 5.85 6.73 -6.46
N VAL A 74 6.90 7.55 -6.43
CA VAL A 74 6.93 8.83 -7.17
C VAL A 74 7.92 8.78 -8.35
N PRO A 75 7.44 8.54 -9.59
CA PRO A 75 8.25 8.72 -10.80
C PRO A 75 8.77 10.16 -10.91
N ARG A 76 10.05 10.30 -11.24
CA ARG A 76 10.73 11.58 -11.39
C ARG A 76 10.86 11.94 -12.86
N VAL A 77 10.31 13.09 -13.23
CA VAL A 77 10.55 13.69 -14.56
C VAL A 77 11.76 14.62 -14.47
N ARG A 78 12.70 14.46 -15.40
CA ARG A 78 13.84 15.36 -15.60
C ARG A 78 13.80 15.93 -17.01
N ILE A 79 13.95 17.25 -17.12
CA ILE A 79 13.98 17.96 -18.40
C ILE A 79 15.34 18.63 -18.55
N SER A 80 16.02 18.37 -19.66
CA SER A 80 17.32 18.96 -19.99
C SER A 80 17.36 19.33 -21.48
N GLY A 81 17.19 20.63 -21.77
CA GLY A 81 17.01 21.11 -23.13
C GLY A 81 15.75 20.53 -23.77
N SER A 82 15.91 19.83 -24.91
CA SER A 82 14.83 19.08 -25.58
C SER A 82 14.66 17.64 -25.07
N THR A 83 15.51 17.18 -24.16
CA THR A 83 15.49 15.81 -23.65
C THR A 83 14.63 15.70 -22.40
N HIS A 84 13.74 14.72 -22.38
CA HIS A 84 12.91 14.37 -21.24
C HIS A 84 13.29 12.97 -20.77
N THR A 85 13.46 12.79 -19.46
CA THR A 85 13.78 11.49 -18.86
C THR A 85 12.80 11.20 -17.74
N LEU A 86 12.27 9.98 -17.74
CA LEU A 86 11.48 9.43 -16.65
C LEU A 86 12.39 8.53 -15.81
N GLY A 87 12.43 8.76 -14.50
CA GLY A 87 13.11 7.90 -13.54
C GLY A 87 12.10 7.26 -12.61
N PHE A 88 12.12 5.95 -12.50
CA PHE A 88 11.29 5.22 -11.53
C PHE A 88 12.11 4.97 -10.26
N PRO A 89 11.54 5.13 -9.06
CA PRO A 89 12.23 4.76 -7.83
C PRO A 89 12.54 3.26 -7.86
N THR A 90 13.79 2.91 -7.57
CA THR A 90 14.18 1.51 -7.41
C THR A 90 13.65 1.03 -6.07
N ILE A 91 12.54 0.30 -6.08
CA ILE A 91 12.07 -0.44 -4.91
C ILE A 91 12.92 -1.71 -4.81
N SER A 92 13.53 -1.94 -3.66
CA SER A 92 14.36 -3.12 -3.41
C SER A 92 13.55 -4.39 -3.71
N GLY A 93 14.10 -5.31 -4.51
CA GLY A 93 13.42 -6.56 -4.88
C GLY A 93 12.51 -6.49 -6.11
N ARG A 94 12.24 -5.30 -6.69
CA ARG A 94 11.47 -5.18 -7.93
C ARG A 94 12.34 -5.09 -9.17
N THR A 95 11.98 -5.90 -10.18
CA THR A 95 12.49 -5.75 -11.55
C THR A 95 11.38 -5.15 -12.41
N TYR A 96 11.56 -3.90 -12.83
CA TYR A 96 10.71 -3.25 -13.83
C TYR A 96 11.17 -3.73 -15.22
N ARG A 97 10.31 -4.39 -16.00
CA ARG A 97 10.61 -4.90 -17.35
C ARG A 97 9.80 -4.17 -18.40
#